data_AF-A0A935QGB2-F1
#
_entry.id   AF-A0A935QGB2-F1
#
_cell.length_a   1.000
_cell.length_b   1.000
_cell.length_c   1.000
_cell.angle_alpha   90.00
_cell.angle_beta   90.00
_cell.angle_gamma   90.00
#
_symmetry.space_group_name_H-M   'P 1'
#
loop_
_entity.id
_entity.type
_entity.pdbx_description
1 polymer ?
#
loop_
_entity_poly.entity_id
_entity_poly.type
_entity_poly.pdbx_seq_one_letter_code
_entity_poly.pdbx_strand_id
1 'polypeptide(L)' 'MGIEERPQVRLRRAATGRRRDARDLGADAVVRLEIRLPAAVAAALFDHAHETQEPVSRVAARLLGSSLDIPVEPLMR' A
#
# COMPACT_ATOMS: atom_id res chain seq x y z
N MET A 1 38.08 -9.61 15.17
CA MET A 1 37.30 -8.51 14.56
C MET A 1 36.75 -9.05 13.25
N GLY A 2 35.59 -9.70 13.29
CA GLY A 2 35.00 -10.40 12.14
C GLY A 2 34.00 -9.49 11.44
N ILE A 3 34.24 -9.22 10.15
CA ILE A 3 33.24 -8.60 9.29
C ILE A 3 32.20 -9.68 8.95
N GLU A 4 31.02 -9.63 9.57
CA GLU A 4 29.89 -10.46 9.12
C GLU A 4 29.47 -10.00 7.73
N GLU A 5 29.89 -10.75 6.70
CA GLU A 5 29.40 -10.59 5.33
C GLU A 5 27.92 -10.98 5.29
N ARG A 6 27.05 -9.97 5.33
CA ARG A 6 25.61 -10.15 5.11
C ARG A 6 25.36 -10.49 3.64
N PRO A 7 24.61 -11.55 3.30
CA PRO A 7 24.33 -11.91 1.91
C PRO A 7 23.58 -10.76 1.21
N GLN A 8 24.20 -10.21 0.17
CA GLN A 8 23.63 -9.10 -0.60
C GLN A 8 22.62 -9.63 -1.63
N VAL A 9 21.42 -9.04 -1.63
CA VAL A 9 20.40 -9.28 -2.66
C VAL A 9 20.30 -8.07 -3.57
N ARG A 10 20.64 -8.25 -4.86
CA ARG A 10 20.58 -7.18 -5.86
C ARG A 10 19.18 -7.04 -6.43
N LEU A 11 18.43 -6.06 -5.94
CA LEU A 11 17.09 -5.76 -6.45
C LEU A 11 17.17 -4.83 -7.68
N ARG A 12 16.64 -5.28 -8.82
CA ARG A 12 16.51 -4.43 -10.03
C ARG A 12 15.34 -3.44 -9.86
N ARG A 13 15.54 -2.21 -10.36
CA ARG A 13 14.59 -1.09 -10.26
C ARG A 13 13.19 -1.47 -10.76
N ALA A 14 12.16 -1.11 -10.00
CA ALA A 14 10.80 -1.06 -10.52
C ALA A 14 10.68 0.12 -11.50
N ALA A 15 10.16 -0.14 -12.69
CA ALA A 15 9.91 0.86 -13.71
C ALA A 15 8.47 1.37 -13.59
N THR A 16 8.29 2.59 -13.06
CA THR A 16 7.07 3.38 -13.26
C THR A 16 7.49 4.82 -13.58
N GLY A 17 7.55 5.12 -14.87
CA GLY A 17 8.12 6.38 -15.39
C GLY A 17 7.19 7.58 -15.23
N ARG A 18 7.45 8.45 -14.24
CA ARG A 18 7.78 9.90 -14.41
C ARG A 18 7.53 10.73 -13.13
N ARG A 19 8.49 11.64 -12.89
CA ARG A 19 8.66 12.75 -11.94
C ARG A 19 8.06 12.63 -10.51
N ARG A 20 9.00 12.55 -9.54
CA ARG A 20 8.82 12.59 -8.07
C ARG A 20 8.81 14.01 -7.51
N ASP A 21 8.18 14.95 -8.21
CA ASP A 21 8.00 16.29 -7.63
C ASP A 21 6.86 16.20 -6.58
N ALA A 22 6.95 16.99 -5.51
CA ALA A 22 5.82 17.13 -4.59
C ALA A 22 4.60 17.56 -5.40
N ARG A 23 3.48 16.85 -5.21
CA ARG A 23 2.21 17.18 -5.86
C ARG A 23 1.21 17.48 -4.77
N ASP A 24 0.59 18.64 -4.86
CA ASP A 24 -0.60 18.94 -4.09
C ASP A 24 -1.75 18.13 -4.72
N LEU A 25 -2.22 17.16 -3.95
CA LEU A 25 -3.33 16.29 -4.31
C LEU A 25 -4.54 16.75 -3.49
N GLY A 26 -5.70 16.87 -4.13
CA GLY A 26 -6.96 17.04 -3.40
C GLY A 26 -7.20 15.85 -2.47
N ALA A 27 -7.98 16.05 -1.40
CA ALA A 27 -8.23 15.02 -0.40
C ALA A 27 -8.81 13.72 -1.02
N ASP A 28 -9.60 13.86 -2.09
CA ASP A 28 -10.22 12.74 -2.81
C ASP A 28 -9.36 12.17 -3.96
N ALA A 29 -8.15 12.71 -4.17
CA ALA A 29 -7.31 12.29 -5.28
C ALA A 29 -6.71 10.90 -5.01
N VAL A 30 -6.84 10.02 -6.00
CA VAL A 30 -6.37 8.64 -5.90
C VAL A 30 -5.00 8.49 -6.52
N VAL A 31 -4.08 7.84 -5.79
CA VAL A 31 -2.75 7.45 -6.29
C VAL A 31 -2.60 5.93 -6.35
N ARG A 32 -1.85 5.44 -7.35
CA ARG A 32 -1.50 4.02 -7.43
C ARG A 32 -0.31 3.72 -6.53
N LEU A 33 -0.53 2.84 -5.55
CA LEU A 33 0.50 2.32 -4.67
C LEU A 33 0.77 0.85 -5.03
N GLU A 34 2.04 0.53 -5.30
CA GLU A 34 2.48 -0.87 -5.45
C GLU A 34 3.13 -1.32 -4.15
N ILE A 35 2.54 -2.33 -3.50
CA ILE A 35 3.00 -2.87 -2.23
C ILE A 35 3.39 -4.33 -2.42
N ARG A 36 4.50 -4.76 -1.81
CA ARG A 36 4.86 -6.17 -1.66
C ARG A 36 4.51 -6.59 -0.24
N LEU A 37 3.68 -7.63 -0.12
CA LEU A 37 3.16 -8.12 1.15
C LEU A 37 3.43 -9.63 1.27
N PRO A 38 3.55 -10.18 2.50
CA PRO A 38 3.47 -11.62 2.70
C PRO A 38 2.13 -12.16 2.19
N ALA A 39 2.15 -13.36 1.60
CA ALA A 39 0.95 -13.96 1.00
C ALA A 39 -0.20 -14.12 2.01
N ALA A 40 0.10 -14.45 3.27
CA ALA A 40 -0.89 -14.57 4.33
C ALA A 40 -1.62 -13.25 4.62
N VAL A 41 -0.91 -12.12 4.56
CA VAL A 41 -1.51 -10.78 4.76
C VAL A 41 -2.39 -10.41 3.57
N ALA A 42 -1.96 -10.75 2.34
CA ALA A 42 -2.79 -10.55 1.16
C ALA A 42 -4.08 -11.37 1.27
N ALA A 43 -4.01 -12.66 1.60
CA ALA A 43 -5.19 -13.51 1.74
C ALA A 43 -6.21 -12.93 2.73
N ALA A 44 -5.78 -12.58 3.94
CA ALA A 44 -6.65 -11.97 4.94
C ALA A 44 -7.31 -10.66 4.47
N LEU A 45 -6.57 -9.83 3.71
CA LEU A 45 -7.12 -8.61 3.12
C LEU A 45 -8.21 -8.90 2.08
N PHE A 46 -8.01 -9.92 1.22
CA PHE A 46 -8.98 -10.33 0.20
C PHE A 46 -10.22 -10.97 0.83
N ASP A 47 -10.03 -11.81 1.85
CA ASP A 47 -11.14 -12.45 2.58
C ASP A 47 -12.02 -11.39 3.25
N HIS A 48 -11.42 -10.43 3.95
CA HIS A 48 -12.15 -9.32 4.57
C HIS A 48 -12.94 -8.49 3.55
N ALA A 49 -12.34 -8.19 2.40
CA ALA A 49 -13.02 -7.47 1.32
C ALA A 49 -14.21 -8.26 0.77
N HIS A 50 -14.06 -9.58 0.63
CA HIS A 50 -15.15 -10.45 0.20
C HIS A 50 -16.30 -10.48 1.20
N GLU A 51 -16.01 -10.70 2.49
CA GLU A 51 -17.02 -10.76 3.56
C GLU A 51 -17.82 -9.47 3.69
N THR A 52 -17.15 -8.32 3.56
CA THR A 52 -17.77 -7.00 3.67
C THR A 52 -18.38 -6.48 2.37
N GLN A 53 -18.23 -7.20 1.25
CA GLN A 53 -18.63 -6.76 -0.08
C GLN A 53 -18.03 -5.39 -0.46
N GLU A 54 -16.85 -5.08 0.08
CA GLU A 54 -16.13 -3.83 -0.18
C GLU A 54 -15.00 -4.06 -1.20
N PRO A 55 -14.64 -3.06 -2.02
CA PRO A 55 -13.44 -3.14 -2.82
C PRO A 55 -12.19 -3.31 -1.95
N VAL A 56 -11.27 -4.19 -2.34
CA VAL A 56 -9.98 -4.41 -1.65
C VAL A 56 -9.22 -3.11 -1.41
N SER A 57 -9.26 -2.17 -2.36
CA SER A 57 -8.64 -0.84 -2.22
C SER A 57 -9.25 0.00 -1.09
N ARG A 58 -10.56 -0.10 -0.86
CA ARG A 58 -11.25 0.60 0.23
C ARG A 58 -10.88 0.02 1.58
N VAL A 59 -10.87 -1.31 1.69
CA VAL A 59 -10.44 -2.01 2.90
C VAL A 59 -8.98 -1.68 3.21
N ALA A 60 -8.10 -1.74 2.21
CA ALA A 60 -6.69 -1.40 2.37
C ALA A 60 -6.51 0.07 2.79
N ALA A 61 -7.22 1.01 2.17
CA ALA A 61 -7.17 2.42 2.54
C ALA A 61 -7.63 2.62 3.99
N ARG A 62 -8.74 2.01 4.41
CA ARG A 62 -9.24 2.07 5.80
C ARG A 62 -8.23 1.51 6.80
N LEU A 63 -7.66 0.34 6.54
CA LEU A 63 -6.65 -0.28 7.42
C LEU A 63 -5.38 0.59 7.53
N LEU A 64 -4.91 1.13 6.41
CA LEU A 64 -3.79 2.06 6.39
C LEU A 64 -4.12 3.36 7.13
N GLY A 65 -5.32 3.91 6.92
CA GLY A 65 -5.81 5.09 7.61
C GLY A 65 -5.87 4.91 9.12
N SER A 66 -6.54 3.85 9.59
CA SER A 66 -6.58 3.51 11.02
C SER A 66 -5.19 3.29 11.62
N SER A 67 -4.26 2.70 10.88
CA SER A 67 -2.89 2.45 11.37
C SER A 67 -2.02 3.70 11.43
N LEU A 68 -2.40 4.75 10.69
CA LEU A 68 -1.67 6.01 10.58
C LEU A 68 -2.40 7.18 11.26
N ASP A 69 -3.51 6.91 11.96
CA ASP A 69 -4.42 7.91 12.53
C ASP A 69 -4.94 8.93 11.48
N ILE A 70 -5.13 8.47 10.24
CA ILE A 70 -5.68 9.27 9.14
C ILE A 70 -7.13 8.85 8.88
N PRO A 71 -8.12 9.75 9.03
CA PRO A 71 -9.50 9.44 8.68
C PRO A 71 -9.62 9.23 7.17
N VAL A 72 -10.14 8.08 6.76
CA VAL A 72 -10.50 7.79 5.37
C VAL A 72 -12.00 7.95 5.26
N GLU A 73 -12.46 9.14 4.87
CA GLU A 73 -13.88 9.34 4.59
C GLU A 73 -14.31 8.47 3.39
N PRO A 74 -15.47 7.80 3.48
CA PRO A 74 -15.99 7.05 2.35
C PRO A 74 -16.37 8.05 1.25
N LEU A 75 -15.79 7.89 0.05
CA LEU A 75 -16.27 8.56 -1.16
C LEU A 75 -17.76 8.21 -1.34
N MET A 76 -18.66 9.11 -0.93
CA MET A 76 -20.09 9.00 -1.24
C MET A 76 -20.23 9.43 -2.69
N ARG A 77 -20.68 8.50 -3.54
CA ARG A 77 -21.18 8.82 -4.88
C ARG A 77 -22.60 9.32 -4.78
#